data_AF-A0AA37A980-F1
#
_entry.id   AF-A0AA37A980-F1
#
_cell.length_a   1.000
_cell.length_b   1.000
_cell.length_c   1.000
_cell.angle_alpha   90.00
_cell.angle_beta   90.00
_cell.angle_gamma   90.00
#
_symmetry.space_group_name_H-M   'P 1'
#
loop_
_entity.id
_entity.type
_entity.pdbx_description
1 polymer ?
#
loop_
_entity_poly.entity_id
_entity_poly.type
_entity_poly.pdbx_seq_one_letter_code
_entity_poly.pdbx_strand_id
1 'polypeptide(L)'
;MKKFLSLVLALVMTMSLVTVSAGAKDFTDSGELSGEQYAEAVNVMSEMGIIDGYAGGDFRPQGTLTRQAAAKIIACMILGKTTAESLGTSAAPFKDVPAGSSFAGYIAFCVERGLIDGYADGTFRPT
;
A
#
# COMPACT_ATOMS: atom_id res chain seq x y z
N MET A 1 -0.19 -22.22 -40.46
CA MET A 1 -0.06 -20.84 -39.93
C MET A 1 -1.38 -20.28 -39.40
N LYS A 2 -2.48 -20.22 -40.17
CA LYS A 2 -3.80 -19.71 -39.70
C LYS A 2 -4.35 -20.40 -38.44
N LYS A 3 -4.18 -21.72 -38.32
CA LYS A 3 -4.66 -22.51 -37.15
C LYS A 3 -3.84 -22.26 -35.88
N PHE A 4 -2.52 -22.03 -36.03
CA PHE A 4 -1.63 -21.67 -34.91
C PHE A 4 -1.86 -20.24 -34.44
N LEU A 5 -2.09 -19.31 -35.38
CA LEU A 5 -2.37 -17.91 -35.04
C LEU A 5 -3.70 -17.74 -34.31
N SER A 6 -4.72 -18.52 -34.68
CA SER A 6 -6.02 -18.54 -33.98
C SER A 6 -5.91 -19.11 -32.56
N LEU A 7 -5.04 -20.09 -32.33
CA LEU A 7 -4.84 -20.68 -31.00
C LEU A 7 -4.12 -19.71 -30.06
N VAL A 8 -3.10 -19.00 -30.56
CA VAL A 8 -2.36 -17.98 -29.78
C VAL A 8 -3.27 -16.81 -29.43
N LEU A 9 -4.10 -16.34 -30.37
CA LEU A 9 -5.04 -15.25 -30.11
C LEU A 9 -6.10 -15.63 -29.08
N ALA A 10 -6.62 -16.87 -29.15
CA ALA A 10 -7.56 -17.38 -28.16
C ALA A 10 -6.91 -17.48 -26.77
N LEU A 11 -5.65 -17.93 -26.67
CA LEU A 11 -4.91 -18.02 -25.40
C LEU A 11 -4.69 -16.63 -24.76
N VAL A 12 -4.30 -15.64 -25.56
CA VAL A 12 -4.11 -14.25 -25.10
C VAL A 12 -5.42 -13.65 -24.58
N MET A 13 -6.53 -13.90 -25.28
CA MET A 13 -7.86 -13.43 -24.86
C MET A 13 -8.33 -14.11 -23.56
N THR A 14 -8.00 -15.39 -23.35
CA THR A 14 -8.33 -16.10 -22.10
C THR A 14 -7.48 -15.66 -20.90
N MET A 15 -6.23 -15.26 -21.13
CA MET A 15 -5.36 -14.69 -20.09
C MET A 15 -5.85 -13.31 -19.61
N SER A 16 -6.57 -12.56 -20.46
CA SER A 16 -7.20 -11.28 -20.08
C SER A 16 -8.38 -11.43 -19.11
N LEU A 17 -8.92 -12.65 -18.96
CA LEU A 17 -10.03 -12.97 -18.05
C LEU A 17 -9.56 -13.56 -16.72
N VAL A 18 -8.26 -13.71 -16.49
CA VAL A 18 -7.73 -14.08 -15.18
C VAL A 18 -7.85 -12.86 -14.28
N THR A 19 -9.03 -12.69 -13.67
CA THR A 19 -9.18 -11.86 -12.50
C THR A 19 -8.33 -12.52 -11.41
N VAL A 20 -7.17 -11.94 -11.12
CA VAL A 20 -6.46 -12.23 -9.88
C VAL A 20 -7.38 -11.74 -8.77
N SER A 21 -8.23 -12.64 -8.26
CA SER A 21 -8.94 -12.41 -7.01
C SER A 21 -7.86 -12.34 -5.94
N ALA A 22 -7.38 -11.14 -5.67
CA ALA A 22 -6.61 -10.88 -4.46
C ALA A 22 -7.58 -11.11 -3.31
N GLY A 23 -7.67 -12.32 -2.77
CA GLY A 23 -8.48 -12.55 -1.58
C GLY A 23 -7.99 -11.66 -0.44
N ALA A 24 -8.91 -11.15 0.38
CA ALA A 24 -8.56 -10.42 1.60
C ALA A 24 -7.51 -11.20 2.40
N LYS A 25 -6.54 -10.48 2.97
CA LYS A 25 -5.44 -11.12 3.68
C LYS A 25 -5.93 -11.61 5.05
N ASP A 26 -5.80 -12.91 5.29
CA ASP A 26 -6.04 -13.48 6.62
C ASP A 26 -4.93 -13.03 7.58
N PHE A 27 -5.31 -12.19 8.54
CA PHE A 27 -4.44 -11.73 9.62
C PHE A 27 -4.52 -12.65 10.83
N THR A 28 -3.38 -12.90 11.47
CA THR A 28 -3.25 -13.83 12.61
C THR A 28 -3.96 -13.33 13.87
N ASP A 29 -4.19 -12.04 13.97
CA ASP A 29 -4.87 -11.31 15.06
C ASP A 29 -6.25 -10.79 14.66
N SER A 30 -6.88 -11.38 13.63
CA SER A 30 -8.22 -11.02 13.17
C SER A 30 -9.30 -11.12 14.28
N GLY A 31 -9.10 -11.97 15.29
CA GLY A 31 -9.96 -12.04 16.47
C GLY A 31 -9.93 -10.81 17.38
N GLU A 32 -8.93 -9.93 17.23
CA GLU A 32 -8.79 -8.68 17.98
C GLU A 32 -9.49 -7.48 17.29
N LEU A 33 -10.04 -7.69 16.09
CA LEU A 33 -10.85 -6.69 15.38
C LEU A 33 -12.22 -6.57 16.07
N SER A 34 -12.36 -5.53 16.89
CA SER A 34 -13.56 -5.29 17.69
C SER A 34 -14.71 -4.70 16.86
N GLY A 35 -15.48 -5.55 16.16
CA GLY A 35 -16.74 -5.18 15.51
C GLY A 35 -16.75 -5.40 13.99
N GLU A 36 -17.91 -5.81 13.47
CA GLU A 36 -18.08 -6.25 12.07
C GLU A 36 -17.64 -5.18 11.05
N GLN A 37 -17.89 -3.91 11.34
CA GLN A 37 -17.55 -2.78 10.46
C GLN A 37 -16.03 -2.59 10.28
N TYR A 38 -15.24 -2.85 11.34
CA TYR A 38 -13.79 -2.76 11.23
C TYR A 38 -13.21 -3.96 10.49
N ALA A 39 -13.79 -5.15 10.69
CA ALA A 39 -13.40 -6.34 9.94
C ALA A 39 -13.66 -6.16 8.43
N GLU A 40 -14.82 -5.61 8.06
CA GLU A 40 -15.14 -5.30 6.66
C GLU A 40 -14.15 -4.28 6.05
N ALA A 41 -13.88 -3.17 6.76
CA ALA A 41 -12.94 -2.16 6.28
C ALA A 41 -11.52 -2.73 6.09
N VAL A 42 -11.05 -3.55 7.03
CA VAL A 42 -9.74 -4.22 6.93
C VAL A 42 -9.72 -5.19 5.75
N ASN A 43 -10.78 -5.97 5.56
CA ASN A 43 -10.89 -6.89 4.44
C ASN A 43 -10.81 -6.14 3.11
N VAL A 44 -11.63 -5.11 2.91
CA VAL A 44 -11.63 -4.31 1.66
C VAL A 44 -10.27 -3.68 1.40
N MET A 45 -9.66 -3.05 2.42
CA MET A 45 -8.35 -2.41 2.27
C MET A 45 -7.22 -3.40 1.99
N SER A 46 -7.32 -4.62 2.54
CA SER A 46 -6.36 -5.70 2.25
C SER A 46 -6.57 -6.30 0.86
N GLU A 47 -7.82 -6.46 0.42
CA GLU A 47 -8.21 -6.97 -0.90
C GLU A 47 -7.72 -6.03 -2.01
N MET A 48 -7.84 -4.73 -1.78
CA MET A 48 -7.30 -3.69 -2.65
C MET A 48 -5.76 -3.60 -2.62
N GLY A 49 -5.09 -4.38 -1.76
CA GLY A 49 -3.64 -4.36 -1.59
C GLY A 49 -3.12 -3.06 -0.96
N ILE A 50 -3.96 -2.27 -0.31
CA ILE A 50 -3.55 -1.03 0.35
C ILE A 50 -2.87 -1.35 1.70
N ILE A 51 -3.38 -2.37 2.41
CA ILE A 51 -2.82 -2.81 3.69
C ILE A 51 -2.41 -4.29 3.62
N ASP A 52 -1.12 -4.54 3.82
CA ASP A 52 -0.54 -5.89 3.85
C ASP A 52 -0.35 -6.46 5.27
N GLY A 53 -0.57 -5.63 6.30
CA GLY A 53 -0.17 -5.91 7.68
C GLY A 53 1.33 -5.85 7.88
N TYR A 54 1.79 -6.46 8.96
CA TYR A 54 3.20 -6.52 9.33
C TYR A 54 3.84 -7.84 8.90
N ALA A 55 5.18 -7.89 8.91
CA ALA A 55 5.94 -9.08 8.50
C ALA A 55 5.60 -10.35 9.31
N GLY A 56 5.02 -10.21 10.51
CA GLY A 56 4.54 -11.31 11.35
C GLY A 56 3.18 -11.90 10.91
N GLY A 57 2.54 -11.32 9.90
CA GLY A 57 1.20 -11.71 9.45
C GLY A 57 0.06 -11.12 10.29
N ASP A 58 0.37 -10.27 11.25
CA ASP A 58 -0.56 -9.54 12.11
C ASP A 58 -0.94 -8.17 11.50
N PHE A 59 -2.16 -7.71 11.77
CA PHE A 59 -2.68 -6.40 11.39
C PHE A 59 -2.39 -5.33 12.46
N ARG A 60 -2.38 -5.73 13.74
CA ARG A 60 -2.24 -4.91 14.96
C ARG A 60 -3.36 -3.89 15.14
N PRO A 61 -4.62 -4.31 15.30
CA PRO A 61 -5.76 -3.40 15.32
C PRO A 61 -5.75 -2.41 16.49
N GLN A 62 -5.13 -2.78 17.61
CA GLN A 62 -4.99 -1.92 18.80
C GLN A 62 -3.64 -1.18 18.84
N GLY A 63 -2.80 -1.35 17.82
CA GLY A 63 -1.48 -0.73 17.73
C GLY A 63 -1.57 0.75 17.33
N THR A 64 -0.59 1.53 17.75
CA THR A 64 -0.44 2.92 17.27
C THR A 64 0.05 2.93 15.83
N LEU A 65 -0.70 3.57 14.93
CA LEU A 65 -0.27 3.81 13.56
C LEU A 65 0.79 4.91 13.51
N THR A 66 1.99 4.57 13.04
CA THR A 66 3.06 5.55 12.83
C THR A 66 2.75 6.49 11.66
N ARG A 67 3.25 7.73 11.72
CA ARG A 67 3.03 8.75 10.67
C ARG A 67 3.57 8.30 9.30
N GLN A 68 4.69 7.58 9.28
CA GLN A 68 5.24 7.03 8.03
C GLN A 68 4.37 5.91 7.44
N ALA A 69 3.74 5.07 8.29
CA ALA A 69 2.82 4.05 7.82
C ALA A 69 1.54 4.69 7.26
N ALA A 70 1.04 5.74 7.91
CA ALA A 70 -0.09 6.53 7.39
C ALA A 70 0.22 7.13 6.01
N ALA A 71 1.42 7.69 5.81
CA ALA A 71 1.85 8.20 4.51
C ALA A 71 1.87 7.11 3.42
N LYS A 72 2.35 5.89 3.74
CA LYS A 72 2.27 4.74 2.83
C LYS A 72 0.83 4.40 2.47
N ILE A 73 -0.07 4.30 3.46
CA ILE A 73 -1.48 3.99 3.23
C ILE A 73 -2.14 5.04 2.31
N ILE A 74 -1.91 6.33 2.57
CA ILE A 74 -2.43 7.43 1.73
C ILE A 74 -1.90 7.32 0.29
N ALA A 75 -0.60 7.12 0.11
CA ALA A 75 -0.02 6.97 -1.22
C ALA A 75 -0.58 5.74 -1.96
N CYS A 76 -0.73 4.61 -1.29
CA CYS A 76 -1.36 3.40 -1.85
C CYS A 76 -2.84 3.62 -2.20
N MET A 77 -3.60 4.36 -1.40
CA MET A 77 -5.00 4.69 -1.71
C MET A 77 -5.14 5.54 -2.98
N ILE A 78 -4.18 6.43 -3.24
CA ILE A 78 -4.24 7.37 -4.37
C ILE A 78 -3.68 6.76 -5.65
N LEU A 79 -2.59 6.01 -5.56
CA LEU A 79 -1.85 5.51 -6.71
C LEU A 79 -2.07 4.02 -6.99
N GLY A 80 -2.61 3.28 -6.02
CA GLY A 80 -2.55 1.82 -5.99
C GLY A 80 -1.16 1.31 -5.53
N LYS A 81 -1.12 0.06 -5.06
CA LYS A 81 0.07 -0.55 -4.44
C LYS A 81 1.29 -0.50 -5.35
N THR A 82 1.20 -1.01 -6.57
CA THR A 82 2.35 -1.14 -7.48
C THR A 82 3.00 0.21 -7.81
N THR A 83 2.18 1.23 -8.08
CA THR A 83 2.70 2.57 -8.39
C THR A 83 3.26 3.23 -7.14
N ALA A 84 2.59 3.11 -5.99
CA ALA A 84 3.09 3.63 -4.73
C ALA A 84 4.44 3.00 -4.35
N GLU A 85 4.60 1.68 -4.48
CA GLU A 85 5.86 0.97 -4.17
C GLU A 85 7.02 1.36 -5.08
N SER A 86 6.74 1.92 -6.26
CA SER A 86 7.76 2.47 -7.16
C SER A 86 8.21 3.89 -6.80
N LEU A 87 7.56 4.53 -5.82
CA LEU A 87 7.94 5.88 -5.39
C LEU A 87 9.33 5.86 -4.76
N GLY A 88 10.18 6.75 -5.27
CA GLY A 88 11.50 7.03 -4.71
C GLY A 88 11.75 8.52 -4.67
N THR A 89 12.76 8.92 -3.90
CA THR A 89 13.25 10.30 -3.88
C THR A 89 14.77 10.30 -3.87
N SER A 90 15.37 11.22 -4.61
CA SER A 90 16.83 11.41 -4.61
C SER A 90 17.30 12.35 -3.50
N ALA A 91 16.37 13.09 -2.88
CA ALA A 91 16.65 14.03 -1.79
C ALA A 91 15.85 13.64 -0.53
N ALA A 92 16.43 13.89 0.64
CA ALA A 92 15.75 13.68 1.92
C ALA A 92 14.57 14.65 2.04
N PRO A 93 13.31 14.18 2.17
CA PRO A 93 12.15 15.08 2.26
C PRO A 93 12.11 15.84 3.58
N PHE A 94 12.71 15.29 4.64
CA PHE A 94 12.82 15.93 5.96
C PHE A 94 14.16 15.59 6.60
N LYS A 95 14.57 16.35 7.62
CA LYS A 95 15.85 16.15 8.33
C LYS A 95 15.96 14.77 8.98
N ASP A 96 14.85 14.22 9.44
CA ASP A 96 14.71 12.92 10.10
C ASP A 96 14.18 11.83 9.16
N VAL A 97 14.10 12.09 7.86
CA VAL A 97 13.69 11.11 6.83
C VAL A 97 14.76 11.07 5.73
N PRO A 98 15.75 10.18 5.82
CA PRO A 98 16.77 10.02 4.78
C PRO A 98 16.15 9.58 3.45
N ALA A 99 16.72 10.02 2.32
CA ALA A 99 16.24 9.66 0.97
C ALA A 99 16.17 8.14 0.73
N GLY A 100 17.08 7.37 1.34
CA GLY A 100 17.11 5.91 1.26
C GLY A 100 16.17 5.18 2.23
N SER A 101 15.37 5.88 3.03
CA SER A 101 14.35 5.25 3.86
C SER A 101 13.27 4.64 2.98
N SER A 102 12.81 3.43 3.32
CA SER A 102 11.71 2.75 2.62
C SER A 102 10.42 3.57 2.59
N PHE A 103 10.27 4.58 3.46
CA PHE A 103 9.10 5.45 3.50
C PHE A 103 9.29 6.81 2.82
N ALA A 104 10.51 7.16 2.41
CA ALA A 104 10.83 8.51 1.93
C ALA A 104 10.02 8.89 0.67
N GLY A 105 9.84 7.95 -0.26
CA GLY A 105 9.05 8.17 -1.48
C GLY A 105 7.59 8.49 -1.19
N TYR A 106 6.94 7.71 -0.31
CA TYR A 106 5.54 7.96 0.07
C TYR A 106 5.36 9.30 0.79
N ILE A 107 6.28 9.61 1.71
CA ILE A 107 6.26 10.87 2.47
C ILE A 107 6.43 12.05 1.52
N ALA A 108 7.44 12.02 0.64
CA ALA A 108 7.68 13.08 -0.34
C ALA A 108 6.47 13.30 -1.25
N PHE A 109 5.88 12.22 -1.78
CA PHE A 109 4.67 12.30 -2.60
C PHE A 109 3.51 12.97 -1.86
N CYS A 110 3.25 12.56 -0.62
CA CYS A 110 2.12 13.11 0.14
C CYS A 110 2.32 14.59 0.48
N VAL A 111 3.56 15.02 0.76
CA VAL A 111 3.90 16.44 0.99
C VAL A 111 3.74 17.25 -0.28
N GLU A 112 4.26 16.78 -1.41
CA GLU A 112 4.13 17.45 -2.70
C GLU A 112 2.66 17.65 -3.12
N ARG A 113 1.80 16.69 -2.76
CA ARG A 113 0.35 16.77 -2.97
C ARG A 113 -0.40 17.58 -1.90
N GLY A 114 0.27 18.07 -0.87
CA GLY A 114 -0.35 18.83 0.23
C GLY A 114 -1.27 18.00 1.13
N LEU A 115 -1.07 16.68 1.19
CA LEU A 115 -1.88 15.74 1.98
C LEU A 115 -1.38 15.60 3.42
N ILE A 116 -0.08 15.75 3.62
CA ILE A 116 0.58 15.73 4.93
C ILE A 116 1.63 16.83 4.97
N ASP A 117 2.00 17.25 6.18
CA ASP A 117 3.05 18.23 6.40
C ASP A 117 4.00 17.79 7.54
N GLY A 118 5.17 18.41 7.55
CA GLY A 118 6.13 18.34 8.63
C GLY A 118 5.93 19.43 9.68
N TYR A 119 6.85 19.46 10.63
CA TYR A 119 6.88 20.44 11.70
C TYR A 119 7.77 21.62 11.32
N ALA A 120 7.57 22.76 11.99
CA ALA A 120 8.34 23.98 11.77
C ALA A 120 9.85 23.83 12.02
N ASP A 121 10.28 22.79 12.75
CA ASP A 121 11.69 22.46 12.97
C ASP A 121 12.36 21.74 11.77
N GLY A 122 11.57 21.41 10.73
CA GLY A 122 12.00 20.69 9.53
C GLY A 122 12.02 19.17 9.70
N THR A 123 11.34 18.64 10.72
CA THR A 123 11.18 17.20 10.96
C THR A 123 9.81 16.71 10.51
N PHE A 124 9.70 15.40 10.23
CA PHE A 124 8.44 14.73 9.95
C PHE A 124 7.90 13.97 11.16
N ARG A 125 8.79 13.48 12.03
CA ARG A 125 8.55 12.57 13.16
C ARG A 125 7.84 11.30 12.67
N PRO A 126 8.57 10.41 11.96
CA PRO A 126 7.95 9.29 11.27
C PRO A 126 7.32 8.24 12.20
N THR A 127 7.75 8.16 13.45
CA THR A 127 7.32 7.18 14.46
C THR A 127 6.53 7.82 15.58
#